data_AF-A0A2S8J1G5-F1
#
_entry.id   AF-A0A2S8J1G5-F1
#
_cell.length_a   1.000
_cell.length_b   1.000
_cell.length_c   1.000
_cell.angle_alpha   90.00
_cell.angle_beta   90.00
_cell.angle_gamma   90.00
#
_symmetry.space_group_name_H-M   'P 1'
#
loop_
_entity.id
_entity.type
_entity.pdbx_description
1 polymer ?
#
loop_
_entity_poly.entity_id
_entity_poly.type
_entity_poly.pdbx_seq_one_letter_code
_entity_poly.pdbx_strand_id
1 'polypeptide(L)'
;MIEATAESPLSPLPAPTRLTPRRRLDGRELLATAKGILIAARRCSDARAFDELLDVSRRHHLTVVGAARNLVDLAAGSPSSRCAPDAVRFDEWEQLLAQLPPRPHAHAS
;
A
#
# COMPACT_ATOMS: atom_id res chain seq x y z
N MET A 1 22.73 -52.89 31.64
CA MET A 1 21.53 -52.04 31.75
C MET A 1 22.04 -50.60 31.78
N ILE A 2 22.42 -50.11 30.60
CA ILE A 2 21.82 -48.97 29.86
C ILE A 2 21.58 -47.72 30.70
N GLU A 3 22.11 -46.58 30.25
CA GLU A 3 21.42 -45.30 29.93
C GLU A 3 22.49 -44.40 29.26
N ALA A 4 22.57 -44.36 27.91
CA ALA A 4 21.89 -43.40 27.03
C ALA A 4 22.25 -41.94 27.38
N THR A 5 23.35 -41.41 26.85
CA THR A 5 23.50 -40.69 25.56
C THR A 5 22.62 -39.44 25.39
N ALA A 6 23.31 -38.31 25.23
CA ALA A 6 22.93 -37.08 24.55
C ALA A 6 21.64 -36.36 24.99
N GLU A 7 21.79 -35.36 25.85
CA GLU A 7 20.84 -34.24 25.91
C GLU A 7 21.41 -33.06 25.11
N SER A 8 20.88 -32.90 23.89
CA SER A 8 21.15 -31.79 22.99
C SER A 8 20.82 -30.45 23.66
N PRO A 9 21.62 -29.39 23.48
CA PRO A 9 21.24 -28.05 23.89
C PRO A 9 20.04 -27.61 23.04
N LEU A 10 18.90 -27.37 23.71
CA LEU A 10 17.72 -26.75 23.14
C LEU A 10 18.13 -25.46 22.40
N SER A 11 18.08 -25.51 21.07
CA SER A 11 18.23 -24.32 20.24
C SER A 11 17.12 -23.32 20.63
N PRO A 12 17.45 -22.03 20.83
CA PRO A 12 16.43 -21.03 21.05
C PRO A 12 15.56 -20.96 19.79
N LEU A 13 14.28 -21.25 19.95
CA LEU A 13 13.27 -21.02 18.93
C LEU A 13 13.44 -19.58 18.40
N PRO A 14 13.49 -19.37 17.07
CA PRO A 14 13.44 -18.03 16.53
C PRO A 14 12.12 -17.42 17.02
N ALA A 15 12.24 -16.30 17.75
CA ALA A 15 11.09 -15.52 18.17
C ALA A 15 10.13 -15.36 16.98
N PRO A 16 8.80 -15.50 17.16
CA PRO A 16 7.87 -15.27 16.07
C PRO A 16 8.22 -13.91 15.49
N THR A 17 8.69 -13.94 14.24
CA THR A 17 9.16 -12.79 13.50
C THR A 17 8.12 -11.72 13.72
N ARG A 18 8.46 -10.68 14.49
CA ARG A 18 7.54 -9.58 14.74
C ARG A 18 7.12 -9.15 13.35
N LEU A 19 5.84 -9.35 13.01
CA LEU A 19 5.27 -8.83 11.77
C LEU A 19 5.59 -7.36 11.83
N THR A 20 6.59 -6.94 11.04
CA THR A 20 7.02 -5.56 10.99
C THR A 20 5.73 -4.78 10.80
N PRO A 21 5.36 -3.87 11.72
CA PRO A 21 4.18 -3.06 11.52
C PRO A 21 4.38 -2.46 10.14
N ARG A 22 3.53 -2.81 9.16
CA ARG A 22 3.59 -2.26 7.82
C ARG A 22 3.79 -0.77 8.02
N ARG A 23 5.00 -0.29 7.73
CA ARG A 23 5.45 1.05 8.09
C ARG A 23 4.32 1.95 7.61
N ARG A 24 3.62 2.61 8.54
CA ARG A 24 2.56 3.54 8.15
C ARG A 24 3.32 4.56 7.30
N LEU A 25 3.13 4.50 5.98
CA LEU A 25 3.81 5.40 5.06
C LEU A 25 3.57 6.81 5.58
N ASP A 26 4.64 7.57 5.77
CA ASP A 26 4.51 8.94 6.24
C ASP A 26 3.69 9.72 5.21
N GLY A 27 2.96 10.75 5.63
CA GLY A 27 2.06 11.50 4.73
C GLY A 27 2.75 12.03 3.48
N ARG A 28 4.05 12.32 3.56
CA ARG A 28 4.90 12.70 2.42
C ARG A 28 5.19 11.53 1.46
N GLU A 29 5.49 10.35 1.98
CA GLU A 29 5.73 9.15 1.17
C GLU A 29 4.46 8.66 0.47
N LEU A 30 3.31 8.75 1.15
CA LEU A 30 2.00 8.49 0.55
C LEU A 30 1.74 9.42 -0.64
N LEU A 31 1.98 10.72 -0.46
CA LEU A 31 1.84 11.72 -1.51
C LEU A 31 2.77 11.45 -2.69
N ALA A 32 4.05 11.16 -2.43
CA ALA A 32 5.01 10.83 -3.48
C ALA A 32 4.59 9.60 -4.28
N THR A 33 4.10 8.55 -3.58
CA THR A 33 3.65 7.31 -4.21
C THR A 33 2.39 7.53 -5.06
N ALA A 34 1.39 8.23 -4.53
CA ALA A 34 0.15 8.55 -5.22
C ALA A 34 0.42 9.37 -6.49
N LYS A 35 1.29 10.39 -6.41
CA LYS A 35 1.71 11.17 -7.58
C LYS A 35 2.42 10.31 -8.61
N GLY A 36 3.31 9.42 -8.19
CA GLY A 36 3.99 8.47 -9.08
C GLY A 36 3.02 7.56 -9.83
N ILE A 37 1.95 7.10 -9.19
CA ILE A 37 0.87 6.32 -9.83
C ILE A 37 0.18 7.16 -10.92
N LEU A 38 -0.24 8.39 -10.60
CA LEU A 38 -0.92 9.28 -11.57
C LEU A 38 -0.03 9.64 -12.76
N ILE A 39 1.25 9.94 -12.52
CA ILE A 39 2.23 10.22 -13.56
C ILE A 39 2.40 9.01 -14.48
N ALA A 40 2.53 7.81 -13.92
CA ALA A 40 2.67 6.59 -14.71
C ALA A 40 1.42 6.31 -15.57
N ALA A 41 0.22 6.56 -15.03
CA ALA A 41 -1.03 6.27 -15.70
C ALA A 41 -1.42 7.30 -16.76
N ARG A 42 -1.30 8.60 -16.45
CA ARG A 42 -1.72 9.70 -17.34
C ARG A 42 -0.58 10.36 -18.10
N ARG A 43 0.68 9.98 -17.82
CA ARG A 43 1.89 10.62 -18.39
C ARG A 43 1.91 12.14 -18.15
N CYS A 44 1.44 12.57 -16.98
CA CYS A 44 1.35 13.97 -16.59
C CYS A 44 2.57 14.43 -15.76
N SER A 45 2.68 15.74 -15.53
CA SER A 45 3.71 16.31 -14.66
C SER A 45 3.40 16.12 -13.18
N ASP A 46 4.43 16.22 -12.34
CA ASP A 46 4.31 16.13 -10.88
C ASP A 46 3.33 17.16 -10.28
N ALA A 47 3.36 18.40 -10.78
CA ALA A 47 2.42 19.45 -10.39
C ALA A 47 0.98 19.09 -10.77
N ARG A 48 0.75 18.59 -11.99
CA ARG A 48 -0.58 18.21 -12.46
C ARG A 48 -1.14 17.02 -11.69
N ALA A 49 -0.29 16.06 -11.32
CA ALA A 49 -0.68 14.94 -10.47
C ALA A 49 -1.11 15.41 -9.07
N PHE A 50 -0.42 16.42 -8.51
CA PHE A 50 -0.83 17.01 -7.24
C PHE A 50 -2.15 17.77 -7.34
N ASP A 51 -2.36 18.54 -8.42
CA ASP A 51 -3.62 19.25 -8.67
C ASP A 51 -4.80 18.28 -8.77
N GLU A 52 -4.63 17.11 -9.39
CA GLU A 52 -5.66 16.07 -9.46
C GLU A 52 -5.97 15.49 -8.07
N LEU A 53 -4.96 15.23 -7.24
CA LEU A 53 -5.18 14.82 -5.85
C LEU A 53 -5.93 15.90 -5.05
N LEU A 54 -5.59 17.17 -5.27
CA LEU A 54 -6.26 18.29 -4.61
C LEU A 54 -7.71 18.44 -5.07
N ASP A 55 -7.97 18.29 -6.37
CA ASP A 55 -9.31 18.34 -6.96
C ASP A 55 -10.22 17.24 -6.39
N VAL A 56 -9.74 15.99 -6.40
CA VAL A 56 -10.46 14.84 -5.81
C VAL A 56 -10.71 15.05 -4.32
N SER A 57 -9.69 15.53 -3.59
CA SER A 57 -9.84 15.81 -2.16
C SER A 57 -10.95 16.83 -1.88
N ARG A 58 -11.11 17.84 -2.74
CA ARG A 58 -12.17 18.85 -2.63
C ARG A 58 -13.55 18.29 -2.98
N ARG A 59 -13.65 17.53 -4.09
CA ARG A 59 -14.92 16.92 -4.52
C ARG A 59 -15.48 15.93 -3.50
N HIS A 60 -14.60 15.25 -2.77
CA HIS A 60 -14.99 14.19 -1.83
C HIS A 60 -14.76 14.56 -0.36
N HIS A 61 -14.47 15.83 -0.06
CA HIS A 61 -14.28 16.33 1.31
C HIS A 61 -13.21 15.56 2.11
N LEU A 62 -12.14 15.13 1.44
CA LEU A 62 -10.99 14.45 2.04
C LEU A 62 -9.82 15.41 2.24
N THR A 63 -8.87 15.03 3.08
CA THR A 63 -7.54 15.64 3.04
C THR A 63 -6.77 15.11 1.82
N VAL A 64 -5.83 15.89 1.28
CA VAL A 64 -4.97 15.45 0.16
C VAL A 64 -4.22 14.16 0.49
N VAL A 65 -3.75 14.01 1.73
CA VAL A 65 -3.11 12.76 2.20
C VAL A 65 -4.11 11.61 2.27
N GLY A 66 -5.37 11.87 2.64
CA GLY A 66 -6.45 10.88 2.63
C GLY A 66 -6.81 10.41 1.22
N ALA A 67 -6.86 11.34 0.24
CA ALA A 67 -7.03 11.00 -1.17
C ALA A 67 -5.84 10.17 -1.69
N ALA A 68 -4.61 10.58 -1.38
CA ALA A 68 -3.41 9.82 -1.74
C ALA A 68 -3.41 8.40 -1.15
N ARG A 69 -3.86 8.24 0.10
CA ARG A 69 -3.98 6.93 0.75
C ARG A 69 -5.00 6.02 0.04
N ASN A 70 -6.17 6.54 -0.31
CA ASN A 70 -7.16 5.79 -1.06
C ASN A 70 -6.61 5.33 -2.43
N LEU A 71 -5.90 6.20 -3.14
CA LEU A 71 -5.29 5.83 -4.43
C LEU A 71 -4.25 4.72 -4.27
N VAL A 72 -3.38 4.82 -3.27
CA VAL A 72 -2.33 3.82 -3.00
C VAL A 72 -2.93 2.49 -2.59
N ASP A 73 -3.95 2.50 -1.72
CA ASP A 73 -4.64 1.28 -1.28
C ASP A 73 -5.35 0.60 -2.47
N LEU A 74 -6.01 1.39 -3.33
CA LEU A 74 -6.64 0.90 -4.57
C LEU A 74 -5.62 0.28 -5.53
N ALA A 75 -4.50 0.96 -5.76
CA ALA A 75 -3.43 0.48 -6.64
C ALA A 75 -2.70 -0.76 -6.08
N ALA A 76 -2.69 -0.95 -4.77
CA ALA A 76 -2.14 -2.13 -4.12
C ALA A 76 -3.07 -3.36 -4.22
N GLY A 77 -4.28 -3.20 -4.77
CA GLY A 77 -5.31 -4.25 -4.76
C GLY A 77 -5.75 -4.65 -3.35
N SER A 78 -5.43 -3.83 -2.34
CA SER A 78 -5.80 -4.07 -0.97
C SER A 78 -7.02 -3.23 -0.66
N PRO A 79 -8.23 -3.80 -0.58
CA PRO A 79 -9.28 -3.12 0.17
C PRO A 79 -8.73 -3.09 1.60
N SER A 80 -8.30 -1.92 2.05
CA SER A 80 -7.78 -1.72 3.40
C SER A 80 -8.83 -2.19 4.41
N SER A 81 -8.75 -3.48 4.80
CA SER A 81 -9.64 -4.19 5.73
C SER A 81 -9.62 -3.61 7.15
N ARG A 82 -8.98 -2.45 7.37
CA ARG A 82 -8.91 -1.73 8.64
C ARG A 82 -9.16 -0.22 8.53
N CYS A 83 -9.67 0.30 7.41
CA CYS A 83 -10.00 1.71 7.30
C CYS A 83 -11.36 1.88 6.64
N ALA A 84 -12.41 1.82 7.47
CA ALA A 84 -13.81 2.06 7.19
C ALA A 84 -14.47 1.17 6.08
N PRO A 85 -15.68 0.65 6.29
CA PRO A 85 -16.49 0.04 5.23
C PRO A 85 -16.91 1.04 4.12
N ASP A 86 -16.42 2.28 4.19
CA ASP A 86 -16.71 3.40 3.30
C ASP A 86 -15.44 3.82 2.53
N ALA A 87 -14.62 2.86 2.11
CA ALA A 87 -13.52 3.12 1.19
C ALA A 87 -14.14 3.57 -0.15
N VAL A 88 -14.27 4.88 -0.32
CA VAL A 88 -14.87 5.49 -1.51
C VAL A 88 -14.04 5.07 -2.72
N ARG A 89 -14.63 4.18 -3.53
CA ARG A 89 -14.08 3.79 -4.83
C ARG A 89 -14.39 4.88 -5.84
N PHE A 90 -13.35 5.57 -6.28
CA PHE A 90 -13.48 6.57 -7.34
C PHE A 90 -13.40 5.85 -8.69
N ASP A 91 -14.53 5.78 -9.40
CA ASP A 91 -14.64 5.11 -10.72
C ASP A 91 -13.58 5.64 -11.71
N GLU A 92 -13.30 6.95 -11.65
CA GLU A 92 -12.25 7.62 -12.42
C GLU A 92 -10.82 7.10 -12.14
N TRP A 93 -10.58 6.54 -10.94
CA TRP A 93 -9.29 5.96 -10.56
C TRP A 93 -9.24 4.45 -10.82
N GLU A 94 -10.36 3.73 -10.70
CA GLU A 94 -10.43 2.32 -11.11
C GLU A 94 -10.18 2.17 -12.62
N GLN A 95 -10.80 3.01 -13.45
CA GLN A 95 -10.54 3.02 -14.90
C GLN A 95 -9.10 3.40 -15.24
N LEU A 96 -8.49 4.30 -14.46
CA LEU A 96 -7.11 4.72 -14.65
C LEU A 96 -6.11 3.60 -14.28
N LEU A 97 -6.38 2.86 -13.21
CA LEU A 97 -5.57 1.71 -12.81
C LEU A 97 -5.76 0.51 -13.74
N ALA A 98 -6.96 0.33 -14.31
CA ALA A 98 -7.21 -0.68 -15.33
C ALA A 98 -6.42 -0.44 -16.63
N GLN A 99 -6.02 0.82 -16.89
CA GLN A 99 -5.16 1.20 -18.00
C GLN A 99 -3.66 1.07 -17.69
N LEU A 100 -3.29 0.90 -16.42
CA LEU A 100 -1.91 0.59 -16.05
C LEU A 100 -1.63 -0.87 -16.47
N PRO A 101 -0.48 -1.17 -17.11
CA PRO A 101 -0.07 -2.56 -17.26
C PRO A 101 -0.03 -3.19 -15.85
N PRO A 102 -0.53 -4.43 -15.69
CA PRO A 102 -0.49 -5.10 -14.41
C PRO A 102 0.95 -5.08 -13.94
N ARG A 103 1.20 -4.38 -12.81
CA ARG A 103 2.51 -4.49 -12.16
C ARG A 103 2.70 -5.98 -11.93
N PRO A 104 3.73 -6.63 -12.49
CA PRO A 104 4.01 -8.01 -12.15
C PRO A 104 4.15 -8.02 -10.64
N HIS A 105 3.16 -8.60 -9.99
CA HIS A 105 3.22 -8.90 -8.58
C HIS A 105 4.49 -9.72 -8.48
N ALA A 106 5.54 -9.15 -7.89
CA ALA A 106 6.70 -9.90 -7.49
C ALA A 106 6.19 -10.88 -6.42
N HIS A 107 5.64 -12.00 -6.91
CA HIS A 107 5.28 -13.16 -6.15
C HIS A 107 6.63 -13.80 -5.79
N ALA A 108 7.24 -13.25 -4.76
CA ALA A 108 8.34 -13.90 -4.09
C ALA A 108 7.73 -15.00 -3.22
N SER A 109 7.96 -16.24 -3.67
CA SER A 109 7.91 -17.52 -2.96
C SER A 109 6.54 -18.13 -2.68
#